data_AF-F3GNE4-F1
#
_entry.id   AF-F3GNE4-F1
#
_cell.length_a   1.000
_cell.length_b   1.000
_cell.length_c   1.000
_cell.angle_alpha   90.00
_cell.angle_beta   90.00
_cell.angle_gamma   90.00
#
_symmetry.space_group_name_H-M   'P 1'
#
loop_
_entity.id
_entity.type
_entity.pdbx_description
1 polymer ?
#
loop_
_entity_poly.entity_id
_entity_poly.type
_entity_poly.pdbx_seq_one_letter_code
_entity_poly.pdbx_strand_id
1 'polypeptide(L)' 'RRIHIRSTGSDSAILWNPWIEKTARFTDMAADGWQRMVCVETANVLDDVVTLAPDQMHVLGVSIWSEAL' A
#
# COMPACT_ATOMS: atom_id res chain seq x y z
N ARG A 1 -2.02 -16.04 -11.93
CA ARG A 1 -0.94 -15.03 -11.96
C ARG A 1 -0.37 -14.84 -10.57
N ARG A 2 0.91 -14.50 -10.46
CA ARG A 2 1.56 -14.01 -9.24
C ARG A 2 1.83 -12.51 -9.42
N ILE A 3 1.49 -11.70 -8.41
CA ILE A 3 1.81 -10.27 -8.39
C ILE A 3 3.01 -10.10 -7.47
N HIS A 4 3.99 -9.35 -7.91
CA HIS A 4 5.17 -9.00 -7.13
C HIS A 4 5.19 -7.51 -6.87
N ILE A 5 5.58 -7.15 -5.65
CA ILE A 5 5.70 -5.77 -5.18
C ILE A 5 7.07 -5.67 -4.53
N ARG A 6 7.92 -4.78 -5.05
CA ARG A 6 9.20 -4.45 -4.45
C ARG A 6 9.17 -3.00 -3.99
N SER A 7 9.24 -2.80 -2.68
CA SER A 7 9.37 -1.48 -2.05
C SER A 7 10.85 -1.15 -1.77
N THR A 8 11.16 0.14 -1.73
CA THR A 8 12.44 0.68 -1.27
C THR A 8 12.20 1.95 -0.47
N GLY A 9 13.04 2.23 0.53
CA GLY A 9 12.91 3.41 1.38
C GLY A 9 11.97 3.23 2.57
N SER A 10 11.31 2.08 2.72
CA SER A 10 10.53 1.78 3.91
C SER A 10 10.73 0.34 4.33
N ASP A 11 10.75 0.14 5.65
CA ASP A 11 10.81 -1.16 6.33
C ASP A 11 9.41 -1.66 6.72
N SER A 12 8.37 -0.95 6.29
CA SER A 12 6.97 -1.24 6.57
C SER A 12 6.17 -1.56 5.31
N ALA A 13 5.15 -2.41 5.47
CA ALA A 13 4.14 -2.69 4.47
C ALA A 13 2.76 -2.71 5.12
N ILE A 14 1.83 -1.93 4.57
CA ILE A 14 0.45 -1.90 5.05
C ILE A 14 -0.38 -2.83 4.18
N LEU A 15 -1.07 -3.78 4.81
CA LEU A 15 -2.03 -4.65 4.17
C LEU A 15 -3.44 -4.25 4.61
N TRP A 16 -4.26 -3.82 3.65
CA TRP A 16 -5.57 -3.28 3.99
C TRP A 16 -6.68 -3.67 3.01
N ASN A 17 -7.88 -3.86 3.56
CA ASN A 17 -9.12 -4.05 2.83
C ASN A 17 -10.27 -3.40 3.64
N PRO A 18 -11.17 -2.61 3.01
CA PRO A 18 -12.23 -1.90 3.74
C PRO A 18 -13.32 -2.83 4.31
N TRP A 19 -13.45 -4.04 3.76
CA TRP A 19 -14.55 -4.96 4.07
C TRP A 19 -15.94 -4.33 3.88
N ILE A 20 -16.97 -5.03 4.33
CA ILE A 20 -18.38 -4.74 4.02
C ILE A 20 -18.82 -3.37 4.52
N GLU A 21 -18.68 -3.10 5.81
CA GLU A 21 -19.27 -1.90 6.44
C GLU A 21 -18.63 -0.59 6.00
N LYS A 22 -17.31 -0.60 5.78
CA LYS A 22 -16.59 0.60 5.35
C LYS A 22 -16.83 0.88 3.86
N THR A 23 -16.86 -0.17 3.03
CA THR A 23 -17.17 -0.04 1.59
C THR A 23 -18.58 0.51 1.37
N ALA A 24 -19.56 0.12 2.19
CA ALA A 24 -20.93 0.62 2.09
C ALA A 24 -21.04 2.16 2.26
N ARG A 25 -20.00 2.83 2.77
CA ARG A 25 -19.94 4.28 2.97
C ARG A 25 -19.19 5.01 1.86
N PHE A 26 -18.55 4.30 0.93
CA PHE A 26 -17.81 4.90 -0.17
C PHE A 26 -18.74 5.16 -1.35
N THR A 27 -18.76 6.40 -1.83
CA THR A 27 -19.61 6.80 -2.99
C THR A 27 -18.95 6.47 -4.33
N ASP A 28 -17.66 6.19 -4.33
CA ASP A 28 -16.79 5.94 -5.47
C ASP A 28 -16.34 4.48 -5.59
N MET A 29 -16.89 3.59 -4.76
CA MET A 29 -16.61 2.15 -4.78
C MET A 29 -17.92 1.35 -4.83
N ALA A 30 -17.96 0.30 -5.65
CA ALA A 30 -19.08 -0.64 -5.66
C ALA A 30 -19.21 -1.32 -4.28
N ALA A 31 -20.45 -1.61 -3.85
CA ALA A 31 -20.73 -2.19 -2.52
C ALA A 31 -19.99 -3.52 -2.26
N ASP A 32 -19.73 -4.31 -3.31
CA ASP A 32 -19.00 -5.57 -3.27
C ASP A 32 -17.54 -5.44 -3.76
N GLY A 33 -17.08 -4.22 -4.08
CA GLY A 33 -15.77 -3.96 -4.68
C GLY A 33 -14.60 -4.44 -3.81
N TRP A 34 -14.80 -4.48 -2.48
CA TRP A 34 -13.81 -4.97 -1.53
C TRP A 34 -13.38 -6.42 -1.79
N GLN A 35 -14.24 -7.26 -2.39
CA GLN A 35 -13.91 -8.68 -2.65
C GLN A 35 -12.82 -8.86 -3.71
N ARG A 36 -12.58 -7.84 -4.54
CA ARG A 36 -11.72 -7.92 -5.72
C ARG A 36 -10.47 -7.05 -5.60
N MET A 37 -10.18 -6.55 -4.40
CA MET A 37 -9.04 -5.69 -4.14
C MET A 37 -8.34 -6.01 -2.82
N VAL A 38 -7.06 -5.66 -2.76
CA VAL A 38 -6.29 -5.56 -1.52
C VAL A 38 -5.32 -4.41 -1.71
N CYS A 39 -5.19 -3.54 -0.71
CA CYS A 39 -4.17 -2.52 -0.69
C CYS A 39 -2.89 -3.13 -0.10
N VAL A 40 -1.80 -2.96 -0.82
CA VAL A 40 -0.44 -3.21 -0.33
C VAL A 40 0.32 -1.92 -0.49
N GLU A 41 0.53 -1.21 0.61
CA GLU A 41 1.00 0.18 0.61
C GLU A 41 2.43 0.25 1.15
N THR A 42 3.26 1.09 0.51
CA THR A 42 4.65 1.36 0.92
C THR A 42 4.68 2.70 1.64
N ALA A 43 5.00 2.70 2.95
CA ALA A 43 5.01 3.90 3.77
C ALA A 43 5.84 3.71 5.05
N ASN A 44 6.62 4.72 5.44
CA ASN A 44 7.26 4.80 6.75
C ASN A 44 6.20 5.09 7.84
N VAL A 45 5.83 4.09 8.64
CA VAL A 45 4.77 4.18 9.67
C VAL A 45 5.17 3.51 10.98
N LEU A 46 4.50 3.89 12.08
CA LEU A 46 4.78 3.38 13.42
C LEU A 46 6.25 3.61 13.80
N ASP A 47 7.03 2.55 13.98
CA ASP A 47 8.44 2.62 14.38
C ASP A 47 9.38 2.84 13.19
N ASP A 48 8.92 2.68 11.95
CA ASP A 48 9.63 3.05 10.73
C ASP A 48 9.53 4.57 10.54
N VAL A 49 10.15 5.34 11.45
CA VAL A 49 10.16 6.81 11.41
C VAL A 49 11.39 7.30 10.67
N VAL A 50 11.18 8.23 9.73
CA VAL A 50 12.27 8.95 9.05
C VAL A 50 12.34 10.39 9.55
N THR A 51 13.51 10.80 10.02
CA THR A 51 13.81 12.20 10.39
C THR A 51 14.77 12.80 9.37
N LEU A 52 14.43 13.97 8.80
CA LEU A 52 15.26 14.68 7.83
C LEU A 52 15.79 15.98 8.42
N ALA A 53 17.11 16.15 8.41
CA ALA A 53 17.77 17.43 8.67
C ALA A 53 17.71 18.34 7.43
N PRO A 54 18.07 19.63 7.54
CA PRO A 54 18.25 20.49 6.36
C PRO A 54 19.12 19.83 5.29
N ASP A 55 18.74 20.02 4.03
CA ASP A 55 19.39 19.48 2.83
C ASP A 55 19.38 17.94 2.70
N GLN A 56 18.73 17.20 3.60
CA GLN A 56 18.52 15.76 3.45
C GLN A 56 17.26 15.44 2.62
N MET A 57 17.31 14.27 1.96
CA MET A 57 16.21 13.73 1.17
C MET A 57 15.98 12.27 1.56
N HIS A 58 14.71 11.88 1.59
CA HIS A 58 14.29 10.48 1.66
C HIS A 58 13.40 10.16 0.46
N VAL A 59 13.54 8.96 -0.09
CA VAL A 59 12.81 8.52 -1.28
C VAL A 59 12.15 7.19 -0.99
N LEU A 60 10.83 7.16 -1.15
CA LEU A 60 10.05 5.94 -1.23
C LEU A 60 9.91 5.53 -2.69
N GLY A 61 10.12 4.25 -2.96
CA GLY A 61 10.01 3.67 -4.30
C GLY A 61 9.21 2.38 -4.27
N VAL A 62 8.42 2.15 -5.32
CA VAL A 62 7.69 0.90 -5.51
C VAL A 62 7.81 0.46 -6.97
N SER A 63 8.07 -0.83 -7.18
CA SER A 63 8.00 -1.50 -8.48
C SER A 63 6.99 -2.63 -8.39
N ILE A 64 6.06 -2.69 -9.35
CA ILE A 64 4.96 -3.66 -9.38
C ILE A 64 4.99 -4.38 -10.72
N TRP A 65 4.95 -5.71 -10.69
CA TRP A 65 4.87 -6.53 -11.90
C TRP A 65 4.07 -7.81 -11.66
N SER A 66 3.76 -8.52 -12.74
CA SER A 66 3.00 -9.78 -12.68
C SER A 66 3.64 -10.87 -13.52
N GLU A 67 3.57 -12.10 -13.04
CA GLU A 67 4.03 -13.31 -13.75
C GLU A 67 2.87 -14.31 -13.89
N ALA A 68 2.91 -15.13 -14.95
CA ALA A 68 2.02 -16.28 -15.08
C ALA A 68 2.30 -17.28 -13.93
N LEU A 69 1.29 -18.09 -13.58
CA LEU A 69 1.50 -19.22 -12.66
C LEU A 69 1.88 -20.46 -13.45
#